data_AF-A0AAV1PAP4-F1
#
_entry.id   AF-A0AAV1PAP4-F1
#
_cell.length_a   1.000
_cell.length_b   1.000
_cell.length_c   1.000
_cell.angle_alpha   90.00
_cell.angle_beta   90.00
_cell.angle_gamma   90.00
#
_symmetry.space_group_name_H-M   'P 1'
#
loop_
_entity.id
_entity.type
_entity.pdbx_description
1 polymer ?
#
loop_
_entity_poly.entity_id
_entity_poly.type
_entity_poly.pdbx_seq_one_letter_code
_entity_poly.pdbx_strand_id
1 'polypeptide(L)'
;MAITPETVFNGFKNKNDIKTALRSVQLGPNTVAKRDVDRQVLKDLSHCEYFSLQFDESLDALLDELDAAYGDLLKVLQRFVDLLPEIKTFLETRNGEHEELSGDQWLLDLGFLTDLTAKMNALNNELQGKDRHLSHTISAVNAFKAKLGLWNTHLKNGRLRHFPNLEKMSQQAIGDKDAFYPEQ
;
A
#
# COMPACT_ATOMS: atom_id res chain seq x y z
N MET A 1 30.25 20.32 -4.25
CA MET A 1 31.49 19.60 -3.90
C MET A 1 31.17 18.11 -3.98
N ALA A 2 31.66 17.42 -5.01
CA ALA A 2 31.32 16.01 -5.22
C ALA A 2 32.01 15.13 -4.17
N ILE A 3 31.23 14.37 -3.40
CA ILE A 3 31.77 13.32 -2.54
C ILE A 3 32.18 12.18 -3.46
N THR A 4 33.47 12.11 -3.80
CA THR A 4 34.04 10.97 -4.51
C THR A 4 34.45 9.90 -3.51
N PRO A 5 34.52 8.61 -3.90
CA PRO A 5 34.97 7.53 -3.01
C PRO A 5 36.32 7.82 -2.32
N GLU A 6 37.15 8.66 -2.96
CA GLU A 6 38.44 9.12 -2.44
C GLU A 6 38.33 10.12 -1.27
N THR A 7 37.26 10.92 -1.23
CA THR A 7 37.08 12.00 -0.24
C THR A 7 36.34 11.57 1.02
N VAL A 8 35.61 10.44 0.98
CA VAL A 8 34.77 9.92 2.10
C VAL A 8 35.55 9.75 3.40
N PHE A 9 36.83 9.33 3.33
CA PHE A 9 37.62 9.00 4.52
C PHE A 9 38.71 10.03 4.86
N ASN A 10 38.72 11.20 4.20
CA ASN A 10 39.78 12.20 4.37
C ASN A 10 39.86 12.80 5.78
N GLY A 11 38.79 12.75 6.57
CA GLY A 11 38.75 13.26 7.95
C GLY A 11 39.14 12.25 9.04
N PHE A 12 39.42 10.99 8.69
CA PHE A 12 39.66 9.93 9.67
C PHE A 12 41.17 9.72 9.88
N LYS A 13 41.63 9.81 11.14
CA LYS A 13 43.04 9.59 11.50
C LYS A 13 43.57 8.21 11.08
N ASN A 14 42.70 7.20 11.04
CA ASN A 14 43.04 5.81 10.72
C ASN A 14 42.58 5.42 9.31
N LYS A 15 42.49 6.38 8.38
CA LYS A 15 42.02 6.19 6.99
C LYS A 15 42.72 5.03 6.28
N ASN A 16 44.02 4.89 6.47
CA ASN A 16 44.80 3.85 5.79
C ASN A 16 44.47 2.45 6.32
N ASP A 17 44.23 2.32 7.63
CA ASP A 17 43.83 1.05 8.25
C ASP A 17 42.41 0.66 7.82
N ILE A 18 41.49 1.61 7.76
CA ILE A 18 40.11 1.39 7.27
C ILE A 18 40.12 1.01 5.78
N LYS A 19 40.91 1.70 4.94
CA LYS A 19 41.08 1.36 3.52
C LYS A 19 41.68 -0.05 3.36
N THR A 20 42.62 -0.43 4.22
CA THR A 20 43.26 -1.75 4.19
C THR A 20 42.29 -2.83 4.65
N ALA A 21 41.53 -2.60 5.72
CA ALA A 21 40.49 -3.50 6.20
C ALA A 21 39.39 -3.71 5.15
N LEU A 22 38.90 -2.65 4.50
CA LEU A 22 37.92 -2.74 3.42
C LEU A 22 38.45 -3.49 2.19
N ARG A 23 39.74 -3.31 1.84
CA ARG A 23 40.39 -4.09 0.78
C ARG A 23 40.54 -5.56 1.15
N SER A 24 40.72 -5.87 2.44
CA SER A 24 40.80 -7.25 2.95
C SER A 24 39.43 -7.92 3.15
N VAL A 25 38.34 -7.15 3.14
CA VAL A 25 36.98 -7.70 3.04
C VAL A 25 36.81 -8.23 1.62
N GLN A 26 37.30 -9.45 1.39
CA GLN A 26 36.96 -10.22 0.22
C GLN A 26 35.45 -10.47 0.25
N LEU A 27 34.71 -9.67 -0.50
CA LEU A 27 33.35 -10.03 -0.88
C LEU A 27 33.50 -11.33 -1.66
N GLY A 28 32.96 -12.43 -1.13
CA GLY A 28 33.08 -13.73 -1.78
C GLY A 28 32.58 -13.66 -3.24
N PRO A 29 33.05 -14.55 -4.13
CA PRO A 29 32.70 -14.51 -5.55
C PRO A 29 31.19 -14.42 -5.81
N ASN A 30 30.35 -15.02 -4.95
CA ASN A 30 28.89 -14.90 -5.02
C ASN A 30 28.36 -13.49 -4.68
N THR A 31 29.01 -12.75 -3.80
CA THR A 31 28.62 -11.39 -3.42
C THR A 31 29.06 -10.38 -4.47
N VAL A 32 30.22 -10.59 -5.10
CA VAL A 32 30.69 -9.80 -6.25
C VAL A 32 29.84 -10.10 -7.47
N ALA A 33 29.64 -11.38 -7.81
CA ALA A 33 28.80 -11.79 -8.94
C ALA A 33 27.35 -11.30 -8.78
N LYS A 34 26.77 -11.36 -7.57
CA LYS A 34 25.42 -10.83 -7.33
C LYS A 34 25.36 -9.31 -7.51
N ARG A 35 26.36 -8.56 -7.03
CA ARG A 35 26.44 -7.11 -7.21
C ARG A 35 26.72 -6.71 -8.67
N ASP A 36 27.48 -7.53 -9.39
CA ASP A 36 27.81 -7.29 -10.79
C ASP A 36 26.61 -7.63 -11.69
N VAL A 37 25.88 -8.71 -11.39
CA VAL A 37 24.58 -9.01 -12.01
C VAL A 37 23.57 -7.92 -11.69
N ASP A 38 23.41 -7.49 -10.43
CA ASP A 38 22.48 -6.41 -10.07
C ASP A 38 22.85 -5.09 -10.78
N ARG A 39 24.15 -4.77 -10.88
CA ARG A 39 24.65 -3.56 -11.56
C ARG A 39 24.51 -3.68 -13.08
N GLN A 40 24.75 -4.86 -13.65
CA GLN A 40 24.60 -5.14 -15.07
C GLN A 40 23.12 -5.12 -15.46
N VAL A 41 22.22 -5.70 -14.66
CA VAL A 41 20.76 -5.59 -14.82
C VAL A 41 20.32 -4.14 -14.71
N LEU A 42 20.79 -3.37 -13.72
CA LEU A 42 20.49 -1.94 -13.63
C LEU A 42 20.99 -1.14 -14.85
N LYS A 43 22.16 -1.51 -15.38
CA LYS A 43 22.73 -0.89 -16.58
C LYS A 43 21.96 -1.28 -17.85
N ASP A 44 21.63 -2.56 -18.00
CA ASP A 44 20.86 -3.09 -19.13
C ASP A 44 19.44 -2.53 -19.13
N LEU A 45 18.83 -2.35 -17.95
CA LEU A 45 17.55 -1.65 -17.78
C LEU A 45 17.66 -0.15 -18.11
N SER A 46 18.79 0.51 -17.80
CA SER A 46 18.99 1.92 -18.15
C SER A 46 19.23 2.17 -19.64
N HIS A 47 19.69 1.14 -20.37
CA HIS A 47 19.88 1.19 -21.82
C HIS A 47 18.65 0.70 -22.61
N CYS A 48 17.64 0.18 -21.92
CA CYS A 48 16.44 -0.36 -22.56
C CYS A 48 15.38 0.73 -22.74
N GLU A 49 15.61 1.68 -23.64
CA GLU A 49 14.55 2.60 -24.11
C GLU A 49 13.34 1.79 -24.62
N TYR A 50 13.57 0.66 -25.30
CA TYR A 50 12.51 -0.21 -25.82
C TYR A 50 11.73 -0.99 -24.75
N PHE A 51 12.36 -1.44 -23.66
CA PHE A 51 11.66 -2.17 -22.60
C PHE A 51 10.88 -1.22 -21.69
N SER A 52 11.40 -0.01 -21.47
CA SER A 52 10.65 1.06 -20.81
C SER A 52 9.43 1.45 -21.64
N LEU A 53 9.57 1.66 -22.96
CA LEU A 53 8.45 2.02 -23.86
C LEU A 53 7.39 0.93 -24.01
N GLN A 54 7.81 -0.35 -24.07
CA GLN A 54 6.88 -1.47 -24.23
C GLN A 54 6.10 -1.76 -22.94
N PHE A 55 6.68 -1.44 -21.78
CA PHE A 55 5.94 -1.37 -20.51
C PHE A 55 5.15 -0.08 -20.37
N ASP A 56 5.60 1.09 -20.85
CA ASP A 56 4.94 2.39 -20.62
C ASP A 56 3.49 2.39 -21.14
N GLU A 57 3.28 2.14 -22.44
CA GLU A 57 1.94 2.26 -23.06
C GLU A 57 0.97 1.17 -22.59
N SER A 58 1.48 -0.06 -22.37
CA SER A 58 0.65 -1.19 -21.93
C SER A 58 0.39 -1.18 -20.41
N LEU A 59 1.34 -0.69 -19.61
CA LEU A 59 1.16 -0.48 -18.17
C LEU A 59 0.26 0.73 -17.92
N ASP A 60 0.41 1.83 -18.66
CA ASP A 60 -0.45 3.00 -18.53
C ASP A 60 -1.90 2.65 -18.87
N ALA A 61 -2.15 1.93 -19.97
CA ALA A 61 -3.49 1.48 -20.31
C ALA A 61 -4.10 0.54 -19.25
N LEU A 62 -3.31 -0.40 -18.70
CA LEU A 62 -3.75 -1.27 -17.61
C LEU A 62 -4.00 -0.49 -16.33
N LEU A 63 -3.16 0.50 -16.02
CA LEU A 63 -3.30 1.34 -14.84
C LEU A 63 -4.52 2.25 -14.95
N ASP A 64 -4.81 2.80 -16.13
CA ASP A 64 -6.00 3.61 -16.41
C ASP A 64 -7.28 2.77 -16.27
N GLU A 65 -7.29 1.54 -16.78
CA GLU A 65 -8.43 0.62 -16.61
C GLU A 65 -8.62 0.23 -15.13
N LEU A 66 -7.53 -0.02 -14.41
CA LEU A 66 -7.56 -0.24 -12.96
C LEU A 66 -8.00 1.03 -12.21
N ASP A 67 -7.70 2.24 -12.70
CA ASP A 67 -8.13 3.51 -12.11
C ASP A 67 -9.63 3.70 -12.18
N ALA A 68 -10.18 3.55 -13.37
CA ALA A 68 -11.60 3.64 -13.57
C ALA A 68 -12.32 2.63 -12.65
N ALA A 69 -11.82 1.40 -12.59
CA ALA A 69 -12.42 0.34 -11.79
C ALA A 69 -12.32 0.61 -10.26
N TYR A 70 -11.13 0.84 -9.71
CA TYR A 70 -10.95 1.06 -8.27
C TYR A 70 -11.50 2.41 -7.82
N GLY A 71 -11.35 3.45 -8.64
CA GLY A 71 -11.82 4.79 -8.34
C GLY A 71 -13.35 4.84 -8.28
N ASP A 72 -14.04 4.27 -9.25
CA ASP A 72 -15.51 4.25 -9.24
C ASP A 72 -16.06 3.32 -8.17
N LEU A 73 -15.45 2.15 -7.96
CA LEU A 73 -15.81 1.26 -6.85
C LEU A 73 -15.63 1.96 -5.49
N LEU A 74 -14.51 2.66 -5.28
CA LEU A 74 -14.26 3.40 -4.05
C LEU A 74 -15.33 4.48 -3.80
N LYS A 75 -15.69 5.25 -4.83
CA LYS A 75 -16.73 6.28 -4.73
C LYS A 75 -18.07 5.67 -4.31
N VAL A 76 -18.46 4.54 -4.91
CA VAL A 76 -19.70 3.83 -4.58
C VAL A 76 -19.66 3.32 -3.14
N LEU A 77 -18.59 2.62 -2.75
CA LEU A 77 -18.43 2.06 -1.41
C LEU A 77 -18.44 3.16 -0.34
N GLN A 78 -17.65 4.22 -0.52
CA GLN A 78 -17.58 5.30 0.46
C GLN A 78 -18.92 6.01 0.60
N ARG A 79 -19.61 6.29 -0.53
CA ARG A 79 -20.93 6.91 -0.49
C ARG A 79 -21.98 6.02 0.18
N PHE A 80 -21.88 4.71 0.00
CA PHE A 80 -22.74 3.75 0.69
C PHE A 80 -22.48 3.75 2.19
N VAL A 81 -21.20 3.77 2.62
CA VAL A 81 -20.82 3.87 4.05
C VAL A 81 -21.26 5.18 4.68
N ASP A 82 -21.22 6.29 3.93
CA ASP A 82 -21.60 7.61 4.41
C ASP A 82 -23.12 7.74 4.59
N LEU A 83 -23.90 7.18 3.65
CA LEU A 83 -25.36 7.20 3.65
C LEU A 83 -26.00 5.98 4.34
N LEU A 84 -25.20 5.14 4.98
CA LEU A 84 -25.67 3.90 5.60
C LEU A 84 -26.84 4.13 6.59
N PRO A 85 -26.82 5.15 7.48
CA PRO A 85 -27.94 5.43 8.37
C PRO A 85 -29.23 5.76 7.62
N GLU A 86 -29.16 6.61 6.60
CA GLU A 86 -30.31 7.01 5.79
C GLU A 86 -30.86 5.84 4.97
N ILE A 87 -29.98 4.97 4.47
CA ILE A 87 -30.37 3.74 3.77
C ILE A 87 -31.12 2.80 4.72
N LYS A 88 -30.61 2.60 5.95
CA LYS A 88 -31.30 1.79 6.97
C LYS A 88 -32.69 2.34 7.28
N THR A 89 -32.78 3.63 7.62
CA THR A 89 -34.07 4.29 7.89
C THR A 89 -35.03 4.19 6.70
N PHE A 90 -34.56 4.38 5.47
CA PHE A 90 -35.39 4.26 4.29
C PHE A 90 -35.95 2.84 4.09
N LEU A 91 -35.14 1.81 4.33
CA LEU A 91 -35.56 0.41 4.16
C LEU A 91 -36.56 -0.03 5.24
N GLU A 92 -36.39 0.45 6.48
CA GLU A 92 -37.34 0.25 7.57
C GLU A 92 -38.73 0.80 7.20
N THR A 93 -38.83 1.99 6.59
CA THR A 93 -40.12 2.56 6.15
C THR A 93 -40.82 1.73 5.07
N ARG A 94 -40.10 0.85 4.38
CA ARG A 94 -40.64 -0.05 3.36
C ARG A 94 -40.94 -1.45 3.88
N ASN A 95 -40.81 -1.69 5.19
CA ASN A 95 -41.00 -3.00 5.81
C ASN A 95 -40.08 -4.10 5.21
N GLY A 96 -38.94 -3.70 4.65
CA GLY A 96 -37.95 -4.63 4.12
C GLY A 96 -36.95 -5.00 5.21
N GLU A 97 -37.00 -6.24 5.70
CA GLU A 97 -35.90 -6.78 6.50
C GLU A 97 -34.71 -7.07 5.59
N HIS A 98 -33.55 -6.52 5.95
CA HIS A 98 -32.29 -6.75 5.23
C HIS A 98 -31.26 -7.28 6.23
N GLU A 99 -31.10 -8.60 6.24
CA GLU A 99 -30.19 -9.32 7.14
C GLU A 99 -28.75 -8.79 7.03
N GLU A 100 -28.33 -8.36 5.83
CA GLU A 100 -27.01 -7.79 5.57
C GLU A 100 -26.78 -6.47 6.31
N LEU A 101 -27.77 -5.57 6.36
CA LEU A 101 -27.62 -4.26 6.99
C LEU A 101 -27.75 -4.31 8.52
N SER A 102 -28.36 -5.38 9.02
CA SER A 102 -28.50 -5.67 10.45
C SER A 102 -27.37 -6.54 11.00
N GLY A 103 -26.58 -7.17 10.13
CA GLY A 103 -25.52 -8.09 10.51
C GLY A 103 -24.20 -7.39 10.86
N ASP A 104 -23.74 -7.51 12.11
CA ASP A 104 -22.45 -6.99 12.57
C ASP A 104 -21.29 -7.40 11.66
N GLN A 105 -21.25 -8.67 11.25
CA GLN A 105 -20.18 -9.19 10.40
C GLN A 105 -20.18 -8.54 9.01
N TRP A 106 -21.36 -8.33 8.42
CA TRP A 106 -21.47 -7.71 7.11
C TRP A 106 -21.04 -6.25 7.13
N LEU A 107 -21.40 -5.51 8.19
CA LEU A 107 -20.95 -4.14 8.41
C LEU A 107 -19.43 -4.07 8.55
N LEU A 108 -18.83 -4.99 9.30
CA LEU A 108 -17.38 -5.10 9.42
C LEU A 108 -16.72 -5.41 8.06
N ASP A 109 -17.28 -6.33 7.28
CA ASP A 109 -16.78 -6.69 5.95
C ASP A 109 -16.87 -5.49 4.99
N LEU A 110 -17.97 -4.73 5.02
CA LEU A 110 -18.14 -3.49 4.25
C LEU A 110 -17.09 -2.45 4.63
N GLY A 111 -16.87 -2.22 5.93
CA GLY A 111 -15.88 -1.27 6.42
C GLY A 111 -14.46 -1.66 5.98
N PHE A 112 -14.11 -2.93 6.15
CA PHE A 112 -12.82 -3.47 5.71
C PHE A 112 -12.62 -3.36 4.20
N LEU A 113 -13.62 -3.74 3.40
CA LEU A 113 -13.56 -3.68 1.94
C LEU A 113 -13.38 -2.23 1.46
N THR A 114 -14.12 -1.29 2.02
CA THR A 114 -14.00 0.13 1.68
C THR A 114 -12.58 0.65 1.96
N ASP A 115 -12.03 0.33 3.13
CA ASP A 115 -10.69 0.73 3.52
C ASP A 115 -9.58 0.06 2.70
N LEU A 116 -9.78 -1.19 2.28
CA LEU A 116 -8.84 -1.92 1.42
C LEU A 116 -8.86 -1.34 0.00
N THR A 117 -10.04 -1.09 -0.55
CA THR A 117 -10.22 -0.47 -1.86
C THR A 117 -9.58 0.93 -1.90
N ALA A 118 -9.72 1.72 -0.83
CA ALA A 118 -9.04 3.01 -0.72
C ALA A 118 -7.51 2.91 -0.77
N LYS A 119 -6.94 1.87 -0.15
CA LYS A 119 -5.49 1.61 -0.16
C LYS A 119 -5.01 1.15 -1.54
N MET A 120 -5.80 0.31 -2.21
CA MET A 120 -5.53 -0.11 -3.59
C MET A 120 -5.57 1.07 -4.55
N ASN A 121 -6.57 1.95 -4.41
CA ASN A 121 -6.67 3.19 -5.19
C ASN A 121 -5.48 4.13 -4.94
N ALA A 122 -5.02 4.24 -3.69
CA ALA A 122 -3.84 5.03 -3.36
C ALA A 122 -2.55 4.46 -3.99
N LEU A 123 -2.39 3.12 -3.99
CA LEU A 123 -1.30 2.48 -4.73
C LEU A 123 -1.43 2.77 -6.23
N ASN A 124 -2.62 2.63 -6.80
CA ASN A 124 -2.88 2.86 -8.22
C ASN A 124 -2.48 4.28 -8.65
N ASN A 125 -2.89 5.29 -7.88
CA ASN A 125 -2.44 6.68 -8.03
C ASN A 125 -0.93 6.84 -7.85
N GLU A 126 -0.28 6.02 -7.01
CA GLU A 126 1.17 5.93 -6.82
C GLU A 126 1.87 5.11 -7.94
N LEU A 127 1.15 4.54 -8.89
CA LEU A 127 1.72 3.94 -10.10
C LEU A 127 1.58 4.87 -11.31
N GLN A 128 0.42 5.49 -11.54
CA GLN A 128 0.07 6.35 -12.70
C GLN A 128 0.71 7.76 -12.77
N GLY A 129 1.78 7.99 -12.02
CA GLY A 129 2.34 9.34 -11.91
C GLY A 129 3.16 9.62 -13.15
N LYS A 130 2.95 10.77 -13.79
CA LYS A 130 3.82 11.24 -14.87
C LYS A 130 5.27 11.19 -14.39
N ASP A 131 6.17 10.63 -15.19
CA ASP A 131 7.63 10.54 -14.97
C ASP A 131 8.16 9.38 -14.09
N ARG A 132 7.41 8.27 -13.97
CA ARG A 132 7.86 7.12 -13.17
C ARG A 132 8.63 6.08 -13.95
N HIS A 133 9.91 5.99 -13.61
CA HIS A 133 10.80 4.94 -14.10
C HIS A 133 10.48 3.61 -13.40
N LEU A 134 10.78 2.48 -14.04
CA LEU A 134 10.56 1.13 -13.52
C LEU A 134 11.03 0.93 -12.06
N SER A 135 12.14 1.57 -11.68
CA SER A 135 12.67 1.54 -10.30
C SER A 135 11.69 2.11 -9.26
N HIS A 136 10.93 3.15 -9.61
CA HIS A 136 9.89 3.70 -8.76
C HIS A 136 8.73 2.72 -8.62
N THR A 137 8.22 2.19 -9.73
CA THR A 137 7.10 1.22 -9.74
C THR A 137 7.42 0.00 -8.86
N ILE A 138 8.62 -0.57 -9.01
CA ILE A 138 9.09 -1.68 -8.16
C ILE A 138 9.16 -1.26 -6.69
N SER A 139 9.67 -0.06 -6.40
CA SER A 139 9.79 0.44 -5.04
C SER A 139 8.42 0.68 -4.38
N ALA A 140 7.47 1.26 -5.11
CA ALA A 140 6.10 1.51 -4.66
C ALA A 140 5.36 0.20 -4.31
N VAL A 141 5.44 -0.80 -5.20
CA VAL A 141 4.85 -2.13 -4.96
C VAL A 141 5.50 -2.81 -3.74
N ASN A 142 6.82 -2.75 -3.60
CA ASN A 142 7.50 -3.33 -2.45
C ASN A 142 7.16 -2.62 -1.13
N ALA A 143 7.06 -1.29 -1.15
CA ALA A 143 6.60 -0.52 0.00
C ALA A 143 5.16 -0.88 0.37
N PHE A 144 4.27 -1.06 -0.62
CA PHE A 144 2.91 -1.49 -0.38
C PHE A 144 2.83 -2.90 0.25
N LYS A 145 3.63 -3.86 -0.23
CA LYS A 145 3.74 -5.19 0.39
C LYS A 145 4.19 -5.10 1.86
N ALA A 146 5.15 -4.24 2.18
CA ALA A 146 5.56 -4.01 3.56
C ALA A 146 4.43 -3.39 4.41
N LYS A 147 3.68 -2.42 3.86
CA LYS A 147 2.49 -1.83 4.50
C LYS A 147 1.41 -2.90 4.77
N LEU A 148 1.13 -3.80 3.82
CA LEU A 148 0.20 -4.92 4.02
C LEU A 148 0.62 -5.81 5.19
N GLY A 149 1.92 -6.12 5.30
CA GLY A 149 2.46 -6.88 6.43
C GLY A 149 2.20 -6.17 7.77
N LEU A 150 2.48 -4.87 7.83
CA LEU A 150 2.23 -4.04 9.02
C LEU A 150 0.74 -3.99 9.39
N TRP A 151 -0.13 -3.74 8.41
CA TRP A 151 -1.58 -3.67 8.62
C TRP A 151 -2.14 -5.00 9.10
N ASN A 152 -1.68 -6.13 8.54
CA ASN A 152 -2.07 -7.46 9.01
C ASN A 152 -1.68 -7.67 10.49
N THR A 153 -0.46 -7.27 10.88
CA THR A 153 -0.04 -7.31 12.28
C THR A 153 -0.90 -6.40 13.16
N HIS A 154 -1.28 -5.21 12.68
CA HIS A 154 -2.14 -4.30 13.43
C HIS A 154 -3.56 -4.86 13.61
N LEU A 155 -4.16 -5.41 12.55
CA LEU A 155 -5.49 -6.06 12.60
C LEU A 155 -5.52 -7.24 13.57
N LYS A 156 -4.51 -8.12 13.53
CA LYS A 156 -4.39 -9.25 14.48
C LYS A 156 -4.28 -8.82 15.94
N ASN A 157 -3.82 -7.59 16.19
CA ASN A 157 -3.72 -7.00 17.52
C ASN A 157 -4.93 -6.10 17.86
N GLY A 158 -6.00 -6.12 17.07
CA GLY A 158 -7.19 -5.28 17.28
C GLY A 158 -6.98 -3.78 17.05
N ARG A 159 -5.89 -3.38 16.37
CA ARG A 159 -5.57 -1.97 16.11
C ARG A 159 -6.13 -1.53 14.75
N LEU A 160 -7.20 -0.75 14.76
CA LEU A 160 -7.94 -0.33 13.57
C LEU A 160 -7.56 1.05 13.01
N ARG A 161 -6.52 1.72 13.53
CA ARG A 161 -6.15 3.11 13.14
C ARG A 161 -5.87 3.34 11.64
N HIS A 162 -5.61 2.29 10.86
CA HIS A 162 -5.43 2.39 9.41
C HIS A 162 -6.69 2.05 8.61
N PHE A 163 -7.78 1.70 9.30
CA PHE A 163 -9.04 1.21 8.77
C PHE A 163 -10.18 2.02 9.42
N PRO A 164 -10.34 3.31 9.07
CA PRO A 164 -11.34 4.19 9.69
C PRO A 164 -12.78 3.74 9.43
N ASN A 165 -13.08 3.18 8.25
CA ASN A 165 -14.42 2.65 7.98
C ASN A 165 -14.68 1.39 8.81
N LEU A 166 -13.71 0.47 8.90
CA LEU A 166 -13.81 -0.69 9.79
C LEU A 166 -13.98 -0.29 11.26
N GLU A 167 -13.24 0.72 11.73
CA GLU A 167 -13.36 1.26 13.08
C GLU A 167 -14.75 1.84 13.34
N LYS A 168 -15.29 2.62 12.40
CA LYS A 168 -16.67 3.15 12.44
C LYS A 168 -17.70 2.01 12.54
N MET A 169 -17.57 0.98 11.71
CA MET A 169 -18.51 -0.15 11.70
C MET A 169 -18.43 -0.99 12.97
N SER A 170 -17.21 -1.17 13.50
CA SER A 170 -17.01 -1.85 14.78
C SER A 170 -17.66 -1.10 15.95
N GLN A 171 -17.72 0.23 15.91
CA GLN A 171 -18.38 1.02 16.95
C GLN A 171 -19.90 0.94 16.83
N GLN A 172 -20.46 0.93 15.61
CA GLN A 172 -21.90 0.76 15.39
C GLN A 172 -22.41 -0.62 15.82
N ALA A 173 -21.66 -1.68 15.53
CA ALA A 173 -21.97 -3.05 15.97
C ALA A 173 -21.97 -3.22 17.52
N ILE A 174 -21.27 -2.33 18.24
CA ILE A 174 -21.23 -2.33 19.71
C ILE A 174 -22.31 -1.39 20.27
N GLY A 175 -22.51 -0.21 19.69
CA GLY A 175 -23.47 0.80 20.16
C GLY A 175 -24.93 0.37 20.09
N ASP A 176 -25.31 -0.48 19.13
CA ASP A 176 -26.68 -1.01 19.04
C ASP A 176 -27.02 -2.03 20.14
N LYS A 177 -26.02 -2.62 20.81
CA LYS A 177 -26.25 -3.57 21.92
C LYS A 177 -26.52 -2.89 23.26
N ASP A 178 -25.96 -1.70 23.47
CA ASP A 178 -26.17 -0.93 24.70
C ASP A 178 -27.47 -0.11 24.67
N ALA A 179 -28.04 0.15 23.48
CA ALA A 179 -29.32 0.84 23.34
C ALA A 179 -30.56 -0.03 23.70
N PHE A 180 -30.40 -1.35 23.82
CA PHE A 180 -31.50 -2.29 24.05
C PHE A 180 -31.62 -2.80 25.51
N TYR A 181 -30.70 -2.41 26.39
CA TYR A 181 -30.80 -2.69 27.82
C TYR A 181 -30.85 -1.38 28.63
N PRO A 182 -32.02 -0.75 28.79
CA PRO A 182 -32.16 0.24 29.85
C PRO A 182 -31.95 -0.48 31.18
N GLU A 183 -30.96 -0.02 31.95
CA GLU A 183 -30.76 -0.46 33.33
C GLU A 183 -32.10 -0.38 34.09
N GLN A 184 -32.46 -1.51 34.71
CA GLN A 184 -33.66 -1.67 35.54
C GLN A 184 -33.53 -0.91 36.87
#